data_AF-A0A1Y3BJ34-F1
#
_entry.id   AF-A0A1Y3BJ34-F1
#
_cell.length_a   1.000
_cell.length_b   1.000
_cell.length_c   1.000
_cell.angle_alpha   90.00
_cell.angle_beta   90.00
_cell.angle_gamma   90.00
#
_symmetry.space_group_name_H-M   'P 1'
#
loop_
_entity.id
_entity.type
_entity.pdbx_description
1 polymer ?
#
loop_
_entity_poly.entity_id
_entity_poly.type
_entity_poly.pdbx_seq_one_letter_code
_entity_poly.pdbx_strand_id
1 'polypeptide(L)'
;MCDLLWSDPLEEFGNEKPNEEHFTHNSVRGCSYFYSYGACCEFLQQNNLLSIIRAHEAQDAGYRMYRKSLVTGFPSLITIFSAPNYLDVYNNKAAILKYENNVMNIRQFNCSPHPYWLPNFMDVFTWSLPFVGEKVTEMLVNVLNICSDDELIINEGEEDQSIEEGIHCFWLSIFFHFPPPPKKSDCFPQSIPLM
;
A
#
# COMPACT_ATOMS: atom_id res chain seq x y z
N MET A 1 5.67 -8.27 -23.99
CA MET A 1 6.06 -7.04 -23.27
C MET A 1 5.59 -7.06 -21.82
N CYS A 2 4.33 -7.39 -21.54
CA CYS A 2 3.79 -7.51 -20.17
C CYS A 2 4.69 -8.35 -19.24
N ASP A 3 5.09 -9.55 -19.69
CA ASP A 3 5.80 -10.50 -18.82
C ASP A 3 7.20 -10.05 -18.42
N LEU A 4 7.86 -9.23 -19.24
CA LEU A 4 9.15 -8.65 -18.86
C LEU A 4 9.04 -7.72 -17.65
N LEU A 5 7.87 -7.08 -17.46
CA LEU A 5 7.62 -6.10 -16.42
C LEU A 5 6.96 -6.69 -15.18
N TRP A 6 6.19 -7.79 -15.33
CA TRP A 6 5.27 -8.29 -14.30
C TRP A 6 5.49 -9.75 -13.88
N SER A 7 6.38 -10.49 -14.54
CA SER A 7 6.68 -11.85 -14.10
C SER A 7 7.52 -11.86 -12.82
N ASP A 8 7.31 -12.87 -11.99
CA ASP A 8 8.00 -13.08 -10.72
C ASP A 8 8.54 -14.51 -10.63
N PRO A 9 9.60 -14.79 -9.87
CA PRO A 9 9.95 -16.17 -9.55
C PRO A 9 8.86 -16.82 -8.68
N LEU A 10 8.75 -18.15 -8.73
CA LEU A 10 7.95 -18.88 -7.75
C LEU A 10 8.40 -18.57 -6.31
N GLU A 11 7.49 -18.63 -5.36
CA GLU A 11 7.79 -18.46 -3.93
C GLU A 11 8.84 -19.48 -3.47
N GLU A 12 8.62 -20.74 -3.86
CA GLU A 12 9.52 -21.87 -3.63
C GLU A 12 10.59 -22.04 -4.72
N PHE A 13 10.97 -20.96 -5.43
CA PHE A 13 11.95 -21.01 -6.52
C PHE A 13 13.24 -21.75 -6.14
N GLY A 14 13.53 -22.82 -6.87
CA GLY A 14 14.64 -23.73 -6.64
C GLY A 14 14.33 -24.91 -5.73
N ASN A 15 13.15 -25.00 -5.13
CA ASN A 15 12.68 -26.14 -4.33
C ASN A 15 11.31 -26.64 -4.81
N GLU A 16 10.97 -26.35 -6.07
CA GLU A 16 9.71 -26.75 -6.71
C GLU A 16 9.55 -28.27 -6.71
N LYS A 17 8.29 -28.72 -6.85
CA LYS A 17 8.01 -30.15 -6.99
C LYS A 17 8.60 -30.69 -8.30
N PRO A 18 9.01 -31.97 -8.34
CA PRO A 18 9.43 -32.59 -9.58
C PRO A 18 8.32 -32.47 -10.64
N ASN A 19 8.68 -32.02 -11.84
CA ASN A 19 7.79 -31.79 -12.99
C ASN A 19 6.83 -30.60 -12.85
N GLU A 20 7.12 -29.64 -11.98
CA GLU A 20 6.41 -28.37 -11.96
C GLU A 20 6.58 -27.63 -13.30
N GLU A 21 5.51 -26.97 -13.76
CA GLU A 21 5.49 -26.27 -15.03
C GLU A 21 6.49 -25.10 -15.02
N HIS A 22 7.03 -24.76 -16.21
CA HIS A 22 7.97 -23.65 -16.35
C HIS A 22 7.35 -22.30 -16.01
N PHE A 23 6.07 -22.13 -16.33
CA PHE A 23 5.33 -20.90 -16.12
C PHE A 23 3.93 -21.21 -15.59
N THR A 24 3.58 -20.63 -14.45
CA THR A 24 2.22 -20.76 -13.86
C THR A 24 1.61 -19.38 -13.70
N HIS A 25 0.28 -19.26 -13.68
CA HIS A 25 -0.37 -17.94 -13.61
C HIS A 25 0.01 -17.18 -12.34
N ASN A 26 0.43 -15.92 -12.47
CA ASN A 26 0.80 -15.08 -11.32
C ASN A 26 -0.45 -14.49 -10.65
N SER A 27 -0.94 -15.19 -9.63
CA SER A 27 -2.10 -14.77 -8.83
C SER A 27 -1.84 -13.52 -8.00
N VAL A 28 -0.59 -13.24 -7.62
CA VAL A 28 -0.21 -12.06 -6.83
C VAL A 28 -0.33 -10.77 -7.65
N ARG A 29 -0.02 -10.83 -8.94
CA ARG A 29 -0.13 -9.68 -9.86
C ARG A 29 -1.46 -9.62 -10.59
N GLY A 30 -2.20 -10.74 -10.65
CA GLY A 30 -3.42 -10.86 -11.45
C GLY A 30 -3.18 -10.78 -12.97
N CYS A 31 -1.93 -10.83 -13.40
CA CYS A 31 -1.48 -10.86 -14.78
C CYS A 31 -0.08 -11.47 -14.85
N SER A 32 0.37 -11.85 -16.05
CA SER A 32 1.66 -12.51 -16.27
C SER A 32 1.78 -13.86 -15.51
N TYR A 33 3.02 -14.32 -15.30
CA TYR A 33 3.34 -15.66 -14.85
C TYR A 33 4.39 -15.66 -13.75
N PHE A 34 4.31 -16.64 -12.86
CA PHE A 34 5.45 -17.09 -12.09
C PHE A 34 6.33 -17.96 -12.97
N TYR A 35 7.64 -17.79 -12.89
CA TYR A 35 8.61 -18.65 -13.58
C TYR A 35 9.41 -19.49 -12.58
N SER A 36 9.62 -20.77 -12.92
CA SER A 36 10.36 -21.70 -12.08
C SER A 36 11.88 -21.63 -12.27
N TYR A 37 12.61 -22.27 -11.36
CA TYR A 37 14.06 -22.45 -11.47
C TYR A 37 14.45 -23.22 -12.74
N GLY A 38 13.62 -24.20 -13.15
CA GLY A 38 13.81 -24.93 -14.41
C GLY A 38 13.75 -24.00 -15.62
N ALA A 39 12.70 -23.18 -15.71
CA ALA A 39 12.54 -22.18 -16.77
C ALA A 39 13.72 -21.18 -16.81
N CYS A 40 14.15 -20.71 -15.64
CA CYS A 40 15.29 -19.81 -15.51
C CYS A 40 16.59 -20.47 -16.03
N CYS A 41 16.88 -21.71 -15.62
CA CYS A 41 18.08 -22.41 -16.05
C CYS A 41 18.08 -22.71 -17.55
N GLU A 42 16.95 -23.13 -18.10
CA GLU A 42 16.80 -23.37 -19.54
C GLU A 42 17.08 -22.08 -20.33
N PHE A 43 16.46 -20.96 -19.94
CA PHE A 43 16.69 -19.66 -20.58
C PHE A 43 18.16 -19.24 -20.54
N LEU A 44 18.81 -19.38 -19.38
CA LEU A 44 20.22 -19.04 -19.22
C LEU A 44 21.12 -19.88 -20.13
N GLN A 45 20.86 -21.19 -20.21
CA GLN A 45 21.64 -22.11 -21.05
C GLN A 45 21.45 -21.84 -22.53
N GLN A 46 20.20 -21.66 -22.98
CA GLN A 46 19.88 -21.39 -24.39
C GLN A 46 20.52 -20.09 -24.90
N ASN A 47 20.67 -19.10 -24.02
CA ASN A 47 21.19 -17.77 -24.37
C ASN A 47 22.65 -17.54 -23.95
N ASN A 48 23.34 -18.57 -23.41
CA ASN A 48 24.70 -18.46 -22.90
C ASN A 48 24.89 -17.30 -21.90
N LEU A 49 23.95 -17.19 -20.94
CA LEU A 49 23.94 -16.18 -19.88
C LEU A 49 24.31 -16.79 -18.52
N LEU A 50 24.86 -15.97 -17.63
CA LEU A 50 25.29 -16.39 -16.29
C LEU A 50 24.16 -16.37 -15.25
N SER A 51 23.32 -15.33 -15.29
CA SER A 51 22.30 -15.04 -14.28
C SER A 51 21.27 -14.05 -14.82
N ILE A 52 20.06 -14.08 -14.27
CA ILE A 52 19.05 -13.03 -14.46
C ILE A 52 19.14 -12.07 -13.27
N ILE A 53 19.28 -10.77 -13.54
CA ILE A 53 19.21 -9.72 -12.52
C ILE A 53 17.92 -8.94 -12.74
N ARG A 54 17.12 -8.82 -11.68
CA ARG A 54 15.80 -8.18 -11.70
C ARG A 54 15.55 -7.29 -10.48
N ALA A 55 14.39 -6.64 -10.46
CA ALA A 55 13.88 -5.87 -9.31
C ALA A 55 12.43 -6.27 -8.97
N HIS A 56 11.51 -5.32 -8.82
CA HIS A 56 10.05 -5.48 -8.66
C HIS A 56 9.53 -6.00 -7.31
N GLU A 57 10.19 -6.98 -6.68
CA GLU A 57 9.78 -7.51 -5.37
C GLU A 57 10.60 -6.89 -4.23
N ALA A 58 9.92 -6.37 -3.20
CA ALA A 58 10.57 -5.82 -2.02
C ALA A 58 11.34 -6.91 -1.26
N GLN A 59 12.53 -6.56 -0.74
CA GLN A 59 13.39 -7.48 -0.01
C GLN A 59 13.83 -6.82 1.30
N ASP A 60 13.75 -7.54 2.41
CA ASP A 60 14.15 -7.03 3.73
C ASP A 60 15.63 -6.58 3.76
N ALA A 61 16.51 -7.39 3.16
CA ALA A 61 17.92 -7.05 3.00
C ALA A 61 18.22 -6.10 1.81
N GLY A 62 17.21 -5.70 1.05
CA GLY A 62 17.38 -4.96 -0.21
C GLY A 62 17.88 -5.81 -1.38
N TYR A 63 18.10 -7.11 -1.18
CA TYR A 63 18.42 -8.06 -2.24
C TYR A 63 18.03 -9.50 -1.85
N ARG A 64 17.91 -10.38 -2.85
CA ARG A 64 17.79 -11.83 -2.67
C ARG A 64 18.60 -12.54 -3.76
N MET A 65 19.49 -13.44 -3.34
CA MET A 65 20.16 -14.38 -4.24
C MET A 65 19.40 -15.69 -4.20
N TYR A 66 18.97 -16.18 -5.36
CA TYR A 66 18.21 -17.42 -5.46
C TYR A 66 19.15 -18.62 -5.66
N ARG A 67 18.56 -19.81 -5.82
CA ARG A 67 19.28 -21.07 -6.02
C ARG A 67 20.35 -20.92 -7.10
N LYS A 68 21.54 -21.46 -6.83
CA LYS A 68 22.67 -21.46 -7.75
C LYS A 68 22.42 -22.41 -8.91
N SER A 69 22.76 -21.98 -10.13
CA SER A 69 22.83 -22.86 -11.28
C SER A 69 23.83 -23.99 -11.01
N LEU A 70 23.44 -25.23 -11.33
CA LEU A 70 24.29 -26.40 -11.15
C LEU A 70 25.51 -26.39 -12.09
N VAL A 71 25.41 -25.68 -13.21
CA VAL A 71 26.47 -25.61 -14.23
C VAL A 71 27.56 -24.61 -13.82
N THR A 72 27.16 -23.42 -13.37
CA THR A 72 28.10 -22.32 -13.11
C THR A 72 28.44 -22.14 -11.62
N GLY A 73 27.63 -22.70 -10.72
CA GLY A 73 27.73 -22.45 -9.27
C GLY A 73 27.36 -21.02 -8.86
N PHE A 74 26.87 -20.20 -9.80
CA PHE A 74 26.47 -18.82 -9.60
C PHE A 74 24.94 -18.72 -9.40
N PRO A 75 24.42 -17.79 -8.57
CA PRO A 75 22.96 -17.59 -8.43
C PRO A 75 22.29 -17.45 -9.80
N SER A 76 21.28 -18.28 -10.10
CA SER A 76 20.60 -18.23 -11.40
C SER A 76 19.73 -16.96 -11.53
N LEU A 77 19.23 -16.47 -10.41
CA LEU A 77 18.41 -15.26 -10.30
C LEU A 77 18.89 -14.40 -9.13
N ILE A 78 18.85 -13.08 -9.32
CA ILE A 78 19.12 -12.08 -8.29
C ILE A 78 18.03 -11.01 -8.34
N THR A 79 17.37 -10.77 -7.21
CA THR A 79 16.47 -9.61 -7.02
C THR A 79 17.22 -8.51 -6.28
N ILE A 80 17.21 -7.29 -6.82
CA ILE A 80 17.75 -6.07 -6.19
C ILE A 80 16.62 -5.09 -5.92
N PHE A 81 16.58 -4.53 -4.72
CA PHE A 81 15.58 -3.58 -4.28
C PHE A 81 16.22 -2.34 -3.63
N SER A 82 15.98 -1.18 -4.23
CA SER A 82 16.73 0.05 -3.92
C SER A 82 15.92 1.10 -3.14
N ALA A 83 14.74 0.76 -2.61
CA ALA A 83 13.89 1.66 -1.83
C ALA A 83 13.91 1.25 -0.34
N PRO A 84 14.71 1.91 0.53
CA PRO A 84 14.79 1.55 1.94
C PRO A 84 13.59 2.08 2.70
N ASN A 85 13.17 1.40 3.76
CA ASN A 85 11.94 1.69 4.51
C ASN A 85 10.73 1.91 3.58
N TYR A 86 10.49 0.94 2.70
CA TYR A 86 9.45 1.04 1.68
C TYR A 86 8.09 1.40 2.29
N LEU A 87 7.41 2.37 1.68
CA LEU A 87 6.13 2.93 2.13
C LEU A 87 6.13 3.44 3.59
N ASP A 88 7.29 3.82 4.11
CA ASP A 88 7.51 4.29 5.48
C ASP A 88 7.14 3.29 6.60
N VAL A 89 6.89 2.02 6.25
CA VAL A 89 6.43 0.99 7.20
C VAL A 89 7.23 -0.30 7.18
N TYR A 90 7.87 -0.66 6.05
CA TYR A 90 8.52 -1.97 5.92
C TYR A 90 9.82 -2.08 6.72
N ASN A 91 10.47 -0.96 7.03
CA ASN A 91 11.76 -0.91 7.72
C ASN A 91 12.89 -1.76 7.06
N ASN A 92 12.72 -2.10 5.77
CA ASN A 92 13.70 -2.87 5.01
C ASN A 92 14.95 -2.03 4.69
N LYS A 93 16.08 -2.71 4.50
CA LYS A 93 17.25 -2.14 3.83
C LYS A 93 17.02 -2.04 2.33
N ALA A 94 17.77 -1.17 1.69
CA ALA A 94 17.93 -1.17 0.24
C ALA A 94 19.33 -1.63 -0.14
N ALA A 95 19.51 -2.04 -1.39
CA ALA A 95 20.82 -2.40 -1.92
C ALA A 95 21.04 -1.96 -3.37
N ILE A 96 22.31 -1.77 -3.73
CA ILE A 96 22.76 -1.68 -5.12
C ILE A 96 23.74 -2.81 -5.43
N LEU A 97 23.78 -3.24 -6.69
CA LEU A 97 24.75 -4.19 -7.19
C LEU A 97 25.84 -3.45 -7.97
N LYS A 98 27.08 -3.52 -7.49
CA LYS A 98 28.27 -3.02 -8.16
C LYS A 98 29.03 -4.18 -8.79
N TYR A 99 29.12 -4.20 -10.11
CA TYR A 99 29.93 -5.17 -10.83
C TYR A 99 31.19 -4.49 -11.38
N GLU A 100 32.35 -4.87 -10.85
CA GLU A 100 33.65 -4.28 -11.18
C GLU A 100 34.74 -5.33 -11.04
N ASN A 101 35.70 -5.38 -11.97
CA ASN A 101 36.82 -6.33 -11.96
C ASN A 101 36.38 -7.81 -11.82
N ASN A 102 35.30 -8.20 -12.51
CA ASN A 102 34.67 -9.53 -12.41
C ASN A 102 34.18 -9.91 -11.01
N VAL A 103 34.04 -8.94 -10.10
CA VAL A 103 33.49 -9.13 -8.76
C VAL A 103 32.15 -8.43 -8.68
N MET A 104 31.13 -9.18 -8.24
CA MET A 104 29.81 -8.64 -7.91
C MET A 104 29.76 -8.32 -6.42
N ASN A 105 29.59 -7.05 -6.08
CA ASN A 105 29.51 -6.56 -4.71
C ASN A 105 28.14 -5.91 -4.46
N ILE A 106 27.45 -6.36 -3.42
CA ILE A 106 26.17 -5.78 -3.00
C ILE A 106 26.44 -4.77 -1.90
N ARG A 107 26.05 -3.51 -2.12
CA ARG A 107 26.15 -2.45 -1.12
C ARG A 107 24.77 -2.12 -0.60
N GLN A 108 24.56 -2.36 0.69
CA GLN A 108 23.30 -2.02 1.36
C GLN A 108 23.34 -0.61 1.94
N PHE A 109 22.16 0.01 2.05
CA PHE A 109 21.97 1.31 2.68
C PHE A 109 20.60 1.38 3.37
N ASN A 110 20.49 2.26 4.38
CA ASN A 110 19.27 2.48 5.16
C ASN A 110 18.51 3.71 4.63
N CYS A 111 17.30 3.94 5.15
CA CYS A 111 16.51 5.12 4.82
C CYS A 111 17.15 6.41 5.35
N SER A 112 16.71 7.53 4.78
CA SER A 112 17.05 8.88 5.22
C SER A 112 15.76 9.66 5.48
N PRO A 113 15.76 10.65 6.39
CA PRO A 113 14.58 11.49 6.61
C PRO A 113 14.15 12.19 5.32
N HIS A 114 12.84 12.29 5.08
CA HIS A 114 12.25 13.05 3.99
C HIS A 114 11.12 13.96 4.51
N PRO A 115 10.77 15.04 3.77
CA PRO A 115 9.64 15.88 4.14
C PRO A 115 8.34 15.08 4.22
N TYR A 116 7.51 15.43 5.20
CA TYR A 116 6.18 14.85 5.36
C TYR A 116 5.20 15.45 4.35
N TRP A 117 4.33 14.60 3.81
CA TRP A 117 3.21 15.00 2.97
C TRP A 117 1.93 14.32 3.46
N LEU A 118 0.82 15.06 3.40
CA LEU A 118 -0.50 14.47 3.58
C LEU A 118 -0.81 13.52 2.40
N PRO A 119 -1.60 12.45 2.62
CA PRO A 119 -2.00 11.55 1.55
C PRO A 119 -2.60 12.29 0.36
N ASN A 120 -2.26 11.85 -0.85
CA ASN A 120 -2.69 12.47 -2.11
C ASN A 120 -2.36 13.96 -2.24
N PHE A 121 -1.32 14.45 -1.53
CA PHE A 121 -0.91 15.85 -1.52
C PHE A 121 -2.03 16.81 -1.09
N MET A 122 -2.93 16.35 -0.22
CA MET A 122 -4.04 17.14 0.29
C MET A 122 -3.52 18.37 1.04
N ASP A 123 -4.13 19.53 0.81
CA ASP A 123 -3.81 20.73 1.57
C ASP A 123 -4.43 20.66 2.98
N VAL A 124 -3.87 21.45 3.90
CA VAL A 124 -4.28 21.42 5.31
C VAL A 124 -5.71 21.90 5.54
N PHE A 125 -6.28 22.71 4.64
CA PHE A 125 -7.67 23.14 4.77
C PHE A 125 -8.61 22.01 4.37
N THR A 126 -8.41 21.41 3.20
CA THR A 126 -9.20 20.24 2.75
C THR A 126 -9.15 19.11 3.79
N TRP A 127 -7.98 18.88 4.39
CA TRP A 127 -7.81 17.85 5.41
C TRP A 127 -8.51 18.17 6.74
N SER A 128 -8.45 19.41 7.22
CA SER A 128 -8.92 19.77 8.58
C SER A 128 -10.37 20.24 8.63
N LEU A 129 -10.89 20.82 7.56
CA LEU A 129 -12.21 21.48 7.56
C LEU A 129 -13.36 20.53 7.92
N PRO A 130 -13.41 19.27 7.47
CA PRO A 130 -14.45 18.32 7.91
C PRO A 130 -14.42 18.09 9.42
N PHE A 131 -13.23 17.93 9.99
CA PHE A 131 -13.05 17.73 11.43
C PHE A 131 -13.44 18.96 12.24
N VAL A 132 -13.05 20.16 11.78
CA VAL A 132 -13.45 21.42 12.42
C VAL A 132 -14.96 21.57 12.42
N GLY A 133 -15.62 21.32 11.29
CA GLY A 133 -17.08 21.35 11.18
C GLY A 133 -17.74 20.41 12.18
N GLU A 134 -17.29 19.14 12.21
CA GLU A 134 -17.80 18.13 13.15
C GLU A 134 -17.69 18.61 14.61
N LYS A 135 -16.51 19.08 15.04
CA LYS A 135 -16.28 19.44 16.45
C LYS A 135 -17.01 20.71 16.87
N VAL A 136 -17.15 21.69 15.97
CA VAL A 136 -17.94 22.90 16.25
C VAL A 136 -19.42 22.55 16.35
N THR A 137 -19.95 21.73 15.44
CA THR A 137 -21.35 21.26 15.51
C THR A 137 -21.59 20.45 16.79
N GLU A 138 -20.68 19.54 17.15
CA GLU A 138 -20.77 18.75 18.39
C GLU A 138 -20.79 19.64 19.64
N MET A 139 -19.92 20.66 19.69
CA MET A 139 -19.90 21.64 20.78
C MET A 139 -21.24 22.39 20.87
N LEU A 140 -21.76 22.88 19.74
CA LEU A 140 -23.01 23.64 19.72
C LEU A 140 -24.21 22.79 20.13
N VAL A 141 -24.27 21.54 19.67
CA VAL A 141 -25.32 20.59 20.10
C VAL A 141 -25.24 20.37 21.60
N ASN A 142 -24.05 20.17 22.15
CA ASN A 142 -23.87 19.98 23.60
C ASN A 142 -24.27 21.23 24.41
N VAL A 143 -24.01 22.44 23.91
CA VAL A 143 -24.43 23.68 24.57
C VAL A 143 -25.95 23.87 24.48
N LEU A 144 -26.55 23.63 23.31
CA LEU A 144 -27.99 23.78 23.12
C LEU A 144 -28.79 22.75 23.91
N ASN A 145 -28.25 21.54 24.09
CA ASN A 145 -28.84 20.50 24.95
C ASN A 145 -28.80 20.84 26.46
N ILE A 146 -28.20 21.95 26.89
CA ILE A 146 -28.28 22.43 28.28
C ILE A 146 -29.66 23.03 28.56
N CYS A 147 -30.33 23.61 27.55
CA CYS A 147 -31.70 24.10 27.70
C CYS A 147 -32.67 22.92 27.59
N SER A 148 -33.15 22.42 28.73
CA SER A 148 -34.25 21.46 28.81
C SER A 148 -35.57 22.09 28.38
N ASP A 149 -36.54 21.28 27.97
CA ASP A 149 -37.92 21.69 27.65
C ASP A 149 -38.56 22.56 28.74
N ASP A 150 -38.10 22.44 30.00
CA ASP A 150 -38.51 23.24 31.15
C ASP A 150 -38.28 24.77 30.98
N GLU A 151 -37.28 25.20 30.20
CA GLU A 151 -37.05 26.64 29.90
C GLU A 151 -37.91 27.15 28.74
N LEU A 152 -38.41 26.25 27.86
CA LEU A 152 -39.36 26.61 26.81
C LEU A 152 -40.76 26.88 27.38
N ILE A 153 -41.12 26.21 28.48
CA ILE A 153 -42.44 26.33 29.13
C ILE A 153 -42.62 27.67 29.87
N ILE A 154 -41.52 28.38 30.19
CA ILE A 154 -41.61 29.69 30.89
C ILE A 154 -42.13 30.81 29.96
N ASN A 155 -42.13 30.61 28.64
CA ASN A 155 -42.63 31.58 27.66
C ASN A 155 -43.94 31.20 26.96
N GLU A 156 -44.60 30.09 27.31
CA GLU A 156 -45.94 29.74 26.78
C GLU A 156 -47.08 30.56 27.42
N GLY A 157 -46.84 31.87 27.58
CA GLY A 157 -47.84 32.87 27.90
C GLY A 157 -48.32 33.69 26.70
N GLU A 158 -47.59 33.70 25.57
CA GLU A 158 -48.00 34.44 24.36
C GLU A 158 -47.64 33.66 23.07
N GLU A 159 -48.61 33.60 22.17
CA GLU A 159 -48.78 32.80 20.94
C GLU A 159 -47.61 32.92 19.92
N ASP A 160 -47.23 31.87 19.16
CA ASP A 160 -47.90 31.47 17.90
C ASP A 160 -47.11 30.42 17.07
N GLN A 161 -47.85 29.66 16.26
CA GLN A 161 -47.45 28.49 15.47
C GLN A 161 -46.53 28.83 14.27
N SER A 162 -45.23 28.48 14.28
CA SER A 162 -44.42 28.43 13.03
C SER A 162 -43.03 27.74 13.07
N ILE A 163 -42.68 26.96 14.11
CA ILE A 163 -41.28 26.49 14.28
C ILE A 163 -41.03 25.02 13.87
N GLU A 164 -42.07 24.18 13.72
CA GLU A 164 -41.86 22.74 13.43
C GLU A 164 -41.29 22.42 12.03
N GLU A 165 -41.37 23.33 11.05
CA GLU A 165 -40.82 23.08 9.71
C GLU A 165 -39.31 23.40 9.60
N GLY A 166 -38.77 24.22 10.50
CA GLY A 166 -37.36 24.65 10.46
C GLY A 166 -36.38 23.57 10.95
N ILE A 167 -36.77 22.83 11.98
CA ILE A 167 -35.91 21.80 12.59
C ILE A 167 -35.86 20.56 11.67
N HIS A 168 -37.00 20.17 11.08
CA HIS A 168 -37.04 19.01 10.18
C HIS A 168 -36.27 19.25 8.86
N CYS A 169 -36.28 20.48 8.32
CA CYS A 169 -35.47 20.83 7.14
C CYS A 169 -33.95 20.88 7.43
N PHE A 170 -33.56 21.23 8.66
CA PHE A 170 -32.14 21.24 9.06
C PHE A 170 -31.58 19.82 9.24
N TRP A 171 -32.37 18.91 9.82
CA TRP A 171 -32.01 17.50 9.96
C TRP A 171 -31.89 16.76 8.62
N LEU A 172 -32.73 17.08 7.63
CA LEU A 172 -32.65 16.48 6.28
C LEU A 172 -31.46 16.98 5.45
N SER A 173 -31.01 18.22 5.66
CA SER A 173 -29.88 18.80 4.92
C SER A 173 -28.51 18.27 5.38
N ILE A 174 -28.40 17.85 6.65
CA ILE A 174 -27.17 17.29 7.22
C ILE A 174 -26.96 15.82 6.80
N PHE A 175 -28.04 15.07 6.55
CA PHE A 175 -27.95 13.65 6.19
C PHE A 175 -27.66 13.37 4.69
N PHE A 176 -27.84 14.35 3.80
CA PHE A 176 -27.73 14.12 2.34
C PHE A 176 -26.47 14.68 1.67
N HIS A 177 -25.56 15.36 2.38
CA HIS A 177 -24.41 16.02 1.73
C HIS A 177 -23.02 15.66 2.24
N PHE A 178 -22.90 14.68 3.13
CA PHE A 178 -21.59 14.14 3.49
C PHE A 178 -21.48 12.68 3.04
N PRO A 179 -20.61 12.36 2.06
CA PRO A 179 -20.21 10.97 1.89
C PRO A 179 -19.64 10.48 3.22
N PRO A 180 -19.88 9.20 3.59
CA PRO A 180 -19.38 8.66 4.84
C PRO A 180 -17.86 8.88 4.93
N PRO A 181 -17.32 9.19 6.13
CA PRO A 181 -15.88 9.28 6.30
C PRO A 181 -15.25 7.98 5.79
N PRO A 182 -14.14 8.05 5.02
CA PRO A 182 -13.47 6.84 4.58
C PRO A 182 -13.15 6.00 5.82
N LYS A 183 -13.60 4.74 5.81
CA LYS A 183 -13.31 3.82 6.90
C LYS A 183 -11.78 3.76 7.02
N LYS A 184 -11.27 3.81 8.25
CA LYS A 184 -9.85 3.58 8.58
C LYS A 184 -9.30 2.23 8.09
N SER A 185 -10.13 1.39 7.45
CA SER A 185 -9.74 0.15 6.77
C SER A 185 -9.23 0.33 5.34
N ASP A 186 -9.38 1.50 4.72
CA ASP A 186 -9.10 1.64 3.28
C ASP A 186 -7.70 2.23 3.00
N CYS A 187 -6.87 2.36 4.05
CA CYS A 187 -5.43 2.58 3.95
C CYS A 187 -4.62 1.27 3.95
N PHE A 188 -5.20 0.18 3.43
CA PHE A 188 -4.40 -0.94 2.96
C PHE A 188 -4.32 -0.84 1.44
N PRO A 189 -3.16 -0.52 0.83
CA PRO A 189 -2.89 -1.18 -0.44
C PRO A 189 -3.04 -2.67 -0.14
N GLN A 190 -3.88 -3.35 -0.91
CA GLN A 190 -4.04 -4.80 -0.88
C GLN A 190 -2.71 -5.42 -0.49
N SER A 191 -2.70 -6.04 0.68
CA SER A 191 -1.66 -6.96 1.09
C SER A 191 -1.37 -7.85 -0.11
N ILE A 192 -0.27 -7.60 -0.79
CA ILE A 192 0.44 -8.64 -1.52
C ILE A 192 0.70 -9.67 -0.42
N PRO A 193 0.06 -10.85 -0.47
CA PRO A 193 0.27 -11.83 0.58
C PRO A 193 1.76 -12.17 0.57
N LEU A 194 2.42 -11.86 1.69
CA LEU A 194 3.72 -12.41 2.01
C LEU A 194 3.49 -13.85 2.47
N MET A 195 3.76 -14.79 1.58
CA MET A 195 4.36 -16.07 1.91
C MET A 195 5.68 -16.14 1.14
#